data_AF-A0A959FXG3-F1
#
_entry.id   AF-A0A959FXG3-F1
#
_cell.length_a   1.000
_cell.length_b   1.000
_cell.length_c   1.000
_cell.angle_alpha   90.00
_cell.angle_beta   90.00
_cell.angle_gamma   90.00
#
_symmetry.space_group_name_H-M   'P 1'
#
loop_
_entity.id
_entity.type
_entity.pdbx_description
1 polymer ?
#
loop_
_entity_poly.entity_id
_entity_poly.type
_entity_poly.pdbx_seq_one_letter_code
_entity_poly.pdbx_strand_id
1 'polypeptide(L)'
;HYCRRWISIALLNDLPKLQAEQGGATSVGVQLSRYHETEDTYLCLTIARPAYPSPEKNVSVTLGILVDDAARSKIRFLDDPAISRRVVNKTCERCSIMDCKERVAPPKVIDNREKRRKIEQALQQLVDEQ
;
A
#
# COMPACT_ATOMS: atom_id res chain seq x y z
N HIS A 1 -3.14 8.76 -6.24
CA HIS A 1 -1.76 8.25 -6.08
C HIS A 1 -1.76 7.05 -5.14
N TYR A 2 -1.55 5.84 -5.66
CA TYR A 2 -1.55 4.62 -4.83
C TYR A 2 -0.46 4.65 -3.75
N CYS A 3 -0.65 3.87 -2.69
CA CYS A 3 0.33 3.75 -1.62
C CYS A 3 1.65 3.19 -2.15
N ARG A 4 2.74 3.97 -2.04
CA ARG A 4 4.09 3.54 -2.47
C ARG A 4 4.72 2.48 -1.56
N ARG A 5 4.10 2.15 -0.43
CA ARG A 5 4.50 1.04 0.45
C ARG A 5 3.99 -0.32 -0.02
N TRP A 6 3.20 -0.38 -1.10
CA TRP A 6 2.83 -1.65 -1.72
C TRP A 6 4.03 -2.21 -2.48
N ILE A 7 4.36 -3.49 -2.22
CA ILE A 7 5.47 -4.18 -2.88
C ILE A 7 5.32 -4.21 -4.41
N SER A 8 4.10 -4.26 -4.94
CA SER A 8 3.83 -4.13 -6.38
C SER A 8 4.38 -2.85 -6.99
N ILE A 9 4.20 -1.74 -6.30
CA ILE A 9 4.69 -0.44 -6.76
C ILE A 9 6.21 -0.33 -6.58
N ALA A 10 6.75 -0.87 -5.48
CA ALA A 10 8.20 -0.91 -5.27
C ALA A 10 8.90 -1.71 -6.38
N LEU A 11 8.46 -2.94 -6.64
CA LEU A 11 9.06 -3.78 -7.68
C LEU A 11 8.91 -3.17 -9.08
N LEU A 12 7.78 -2.53 -9.39
CA LEU A 12 7.61 -1.81 -10.66
C LEU A 12 8.60 -0.66 -10.83
N ASN A 13 8.88 0.09 -9.77
CA ASN A 13 9.82 1.21 -9.80
C ASN A 13 11.27 0.75 -9.91
N ASP A 14 11.60 -0.42 -9.34
CA ASP A 14 12.96 -0.97 -9.34
C ASP A 14 13.28 -1.76 -10.62
N LEU A 15 12.25 -2.29 -11.31
CA LEU A 15 12.40 -3.12 -12.50
C LEU A 15 13.26 -2.51 -13.62
N PRO A 16 13.17 -1.19 -13.95
CA PRO A 16 14.03 -0.60 -14.98
C PRO A 16 15.52 -0.70 -14.67
N LYS A 17 15.91 -0.59 -13.40
CA LYS A 17 17.31 -0.74 -12.98
C LYS A 17 17.79 -2.17 -13.17
N LEU A 18 16.96 -3.13 -12.74
CA LEU A 18 17.24 -4.55 -12.92
C LEU A 18 17.32 -4.94 -14.41
N GLN A 19 16.49 -4.34 -15.26
CA GLN A 19 16.53 -4.57 -16.71
C GLN A 19 17.85 -4.08 -17.33
N ALA A 20 18.35 -2.91 -16.89
CA ALA A 20 19.63 -2.37 -17.36
C ALA A 20 20.83 -3.22 -16.92
N GLU A 21 20.77 -3.81 -15.72
CA GLU A 21 21.86 -4.62 -15.17
C GLU A 21 21.85 -6.07 -15.67
N GLN A 22 20.68 -6.68 -15.87
CA GLN A 22 20.53 -8.14 -16.03
C GLN A 22 19.83 -8.59 -17.32
N GLY A 23 19.32 -7.67 -18.15
CA GLY A 23 18.75 -7.98 -19.48
C GLY A 23 17.48 -8.83 -19.44
N GLY A 24 16.31 -8.20 -19.27
CA GLY A 24 15.00 -8.90 -19.28
C GLY A 24 14.51 -9.36 -17.90
N ALA A 25 14.98 -8.71 -16.84
CA ALA A 25 14.73 -9.10 -15.46
C ALA A 25 13.23 -9.22 -15.12
N THR A 26 12.89 -10.33 -14.46
CA THR A 26 11.65 -10.50 -13.69
C THR A 26 12.02 -10.33 -12.22
N SER A 27 11.31 -9.48 -11.51
CA SER A 27 11.49 -9.29 -10.08
C SER A 27 10.33 -9.93 -9.32
N VAL A 28 10.66 -10.70 -8.29
CA VAL A 28 9.68 -11.37 -7.42
C VAL A 28 9.92 -10.92 -6.00
N GLY A 29 8.84 -10.70 -5.26
CA GLY A 29 8.94 -10.30 -3.87
C GLY A 29 7.72 -10.73 -3.06
N VAL A 30 7.92 -10.73 -1.75
CA VAL A 30 6.90 -11.05 -0.76
C VAL A 30 6.83 -9.95 0.31
N GLN A 31 5.61 -9.60 0.72
CA GLN A 31 5.37 -8.63 1.78
C GLN A 31 4.13 -9.00 2.58
N LEU A 32 4.21 -8.88 3.90
CA LEU A 32 3.02 -8.83 4.76
C LEU A 32 2.55 -7.38 4.88
N SER A 33 1.40 -7.10 4.30
CA SER A 33 0.80 -5.77 4.25
C SER A 33 -0.34 -5.66 5.25
N ARG A 34 -0.12 -4.96 6.37
CA ARG A 34 -1.19 -4.60 7.31
C ARG A 34 -1.83 -3.30 6.88
N TYR A 35 -3.14 -3.29 6.67
CA TYR A 35 -3.85 -2.07 6.31
C TYR A 35 -3.99 -1.15 7.53
N HIS A 36 -3.68 0.13 7.33
CA HIS A 36 -3.81 1.13 8.38
C HIS A 36 -5.28 1.27 8.81
N GLU A 37 -5.51 1.42 10.12
CA GLU A 37 -6.83 1.50 10.76
C GLU A 37 -7.67 0.22 10.65
N THR A 38 -7.08 -0.90 10.21
CA THR A 38 -7.72 -2.22 10.24
C THR A 38 -6.78 -3.27 10.84
N GLU A 39 -7.34 -4.41 11.21
CA GLU A 39 -6.56 -5.60 11.60
C GLU A 39 -6.20 -6.48 10.40
N ASP A 40 -6.67 -6.10 9.20
CA ASP A 40 -6.46 -6.88 7.99
C ASP A 40 -4.99 -6.88 7.58
N THR A 41 -4.41 -8.07 7.58
CA THR A 41 -3.06 -8.31 7.09
C THR A 41 -3.14 -9.24 5.89
N TYR A 42 -2.48 -8.88 4.80
CA TYR A 42 -2.40 -9.69 3.59
C TYR A 42 -0.97 -10.14 3.34
N LEU A 43 -0.78 -11.43 3.09
CA LEU A 43 0.44 -11.95 2.47
C LEU A 43 0.37 -11.63 0.98
N CYS A 44 1.23 -10.73 0.52
CA CYS A 44 1.32 -10.29 -0.86
C CYS A 44 2.51 -10.96 -1.53
N LEU A 45 2.25 -11.80 -2.53
CA LEU A 45 3.25 -12.38 -3.44
C LEU A 45 3.17 -11.65 -4.76
N THR A 46 4.27 -11.03 -5.19
CA THR A 46 4.27 -10.10 -6.32
C THR A 46 5.33 -10.48 -7.32
N ILE A 47 4.95 -10.40 -8.60
CA ILE A 47 5.86 -10.52 -9.75
C ILE A 47 5.77 -9.21 -10.54
N ALA A 48 6.91 -8.61 -10.87
CA ALA A 48 7.05 -7.51 -11.80
C ALA A 48 7.94 -7.91 -12.97
N ARG A 49 7.52 -7.63 -14.21
CA ARG A 49 8.24 -8.01 -15.43
C ARG A 49 7.86 -7.09 -16.60
N PRO A 50 8.64 -7.09 -17.71
CA PRO A 50 8.15 -6.52 -18.96
C PRO A 50 6.79 -7.11 -19.35
N ALA A 51 5.91 -6.25 -19.85
CA ALA A 51 4.62 -6.68 -20.36
C ALA A 51 4.79 -7.45 -21.67
N TYR A 52 3.81 -8.31 -21.98
CA TYR A 52 3.72 -9.01 -23.25
C TYR A 52 2.34 -8.76 -23.84
N PRO A 53 2.21 -8.38 -25.13
CA PRO A 53 3.27 -8.31 -26.16
C PRO A 53 4.08 -7.00 -26.20
N SER A 54 3.88 -6.07 -25.26
CA SER A 54 4.50 -4.72 -25.24
C SER A 54 5.66 -4.60 -24.23
N PRO A 55 6.90 -5.02 -24.58
CA PRO A 55 8.04 -5.05 -23.64
C PRO A 55 8.56 -3.66 -23.23
N GLU A 56 8.13 -2.59 -23.90
CA GLU A 56 8.43 -1.20 -23.51
C GLU A 56 7.67 -0.75 -22.25
N LYS A 57 6.68 -1.54 -21.84
CA LYS A 57 5.89 -1.32 -20.61
C LYS A 57 6.25 -2.38 -19.58
N ASN A 58 6.20 -1.98 -18.32
CA ASN A 58 6.36 -2.88 -17.19
C ASN A 58 5.00 -3.15 -16.53
N VAL A 59 4.80 -4.39 -16.11
CA VAL A 59 3.58 -4.84 -15.42
C VAL A 59 3.95 -5.56 -14.14
N SER A 60 3.13 -5.38 -13.10
CA SER A 60 3.20 -6.21 -11.90
C SER A 60 1.86 -6.83 -11.58
N VAL A 61 1.90 -8.07 -11.12
CA VAL A 61 0.74 -8.80 -10.61
C VAL A 61 1.02 -9.17 -9.16
N THR A 62 0.01 -9.07 -8.30
CA THR A 62 0.09 -9.45 -6.89
C THR A 62 -1.03 -10.41 -6.55
N LEU A 63 -0.67 -11.53 -5.96
CA LEU A 63 -1.58 -12.41 -5.24
C LEU A 63 -1.60 -11.98 -3.77
N GLY A 64 -2.75 -11.51 -3.29
CA GLY A 64 -2.97 -11.16 -1.90
C GLY A 64 -3.78 -12.24 -1.20
N ILE A 65 -3.24 -12.82 -0.13
CA ILE A 65 -3.93 -13.80 0.71
C ILE A 65 -4.21 -13.13 2.06
N LEU A 66 -5.47 -13.02 2.46
CA LEU A 66 -5.83 -12.54 3.80
C LEU A 66 -5.26 -13.51 4.85
N VAL A 67 -4.58 -12.98 5.86
CA VAL A 67 -3.94 -13.76 6.93
C VAL A 67 -4.93 -13.96 8.08
N ASP A 68 -5.93 -14.79 7.83
CA ASP A 68 -6.88 -15.31 8.81
C ASP A 68 -6.36 -16.60 9.49
N ASP A 69 -7.16 -17.20 10.37
CA ASP A 69 -6.77 -18.43 11.09
C ASP A 69 -6.56 -19.63 10.15
N ALA A 70 -7.28 -19.69 9.03
CA ALA A 70 -7.12 -20.73 8.04
C ALA A 70 -5.80 -20.58 7.26
N ALA A 71 -5.41 -19.35 6.92
CA ALA A 71 -4.11 -19.05 6.34
C ALA A 71 -2.98 -19.31 7.34
N ARG A 72 -3.14 -18.91 8.61
CA ARG A 72 -2.14 -19.14 9.68
C ARG A 72 -1.88 -20.62 9.93
N SER A 73 -2.91 -21.45 9.94
CA SER A 73 -2.77 -22.89 10.13
C SER A 73 -2.11 -23.61 8.94
N LYS A 74 -2.22 -23.05 7.71
CA LYS A 74 -1.72 -23.69 6.47
C LYS A 74 -0.37 -23.15 6.00
N ILE A 75 -0.10 -21.86 6.19
CA ILE A 75 1.08 -21.18 5.65
C ILE A 75 2.13 -21.05 6.75
N ARG A 76 3.00 -22.06 6.85
CA ARG A 76 4.00 -22.16 7.93
C ARG A 76 5.08 -21.08 7.93
N PHE A 77 5.29 -20.40 6.81
CA PHE A 77 6.34 -19.39 6.66
C PHE A 77 5.87 -17.96 6.94
N LEU A 78 4.63 -17.75 7.40
CA LEU A 78 4.12 -16.39 7.67
C LEU A 78 5.01 -15.63 8.65
N ASP A 79 5.58 -16.31 9.64
CA ASP A 79 6.44 -15.71 10.66
C ASP A 79 7.92 -15.61 10.29
N ASP A 80 8.27 -15.92 9.03
CA ASP A 80 9.63 -15.77 8.54
C ASP A 80 10.06 -14.29 8.65
N PRO A 81 11.17 -13.99 9.36
CA PRO A 81 11.67 -12.62 9.52
C PRO A 81 12.20 -12.02 8.20
N ALA A 82 12.50 -12.83 7.19
CA ALA A 82 12.87 -12.35 5.87
C ALA A 82 11.69 -11.68 5.13
N ILE A 83 10.45 -11.92 5.55
CA ILE A 83 9.27 -11.30 4.95
C ILE A 83 9.10 -9.89 5.52
N SER A 84 9.27 -8.89 4.64
CA SER A 84 9.00 -7.49 4.94
C SER A 84 7.57 -7.31 5.45
N ARG A 85 7.43 -6.70 6.62
CA ARG A 85 6.14 -6.33 7.23
C ARG A 85 5.98 -4.81 7.10
N ARG A 86 4.90 -4.36 6.46
CA ARG A 86 4.64 -2.94 6.23
C ARG A 86 3.20 -2.57 6.57
N VAL A 87 3.05 -1.40 7.19
CA VAL A 87 1.74 -0.75 7.32
C VAL A 87 1.46 0.06 6.06
N VAL A 88 0.41 -0.31 5.35
CA VAL A 88 0.03 0.25 4.05
C VAL A 88 -1.35 0.89 4.10
N ASN A 89 -1.73 1.61 3.06
CA ASN A 89 -3.09 2.14 2.88
C ASN A 89 -3.46 2.10 1.39
N LYS A 90 -4.59 2.68 0.99
CA LYS A 90 -5.10 2.64 -0.38
C LYS A 90 -4.42 3.69 -1.27
N THR A 91 -4.58 4.97 -0.93
CA THR A 91 -4.01 6.09 -1.69
C THR A 91 -3.44 7.14 -0.76
N CYS A 92 -2.44 7.89 -1.21
CA CYS A 92 -1.83 8.97 -0.43
C CYS A 92 -2.87 10.03 -0.04
N GLU A 93 -3.78 10.38 -0.96
CA GLU A 93 -4.80 11.42 -0.75
C GLU A 93 -5.81 11.10 0.36
N ARG A 94 -5.98 9.81 0.69
CA ARG A 94 -6.91 9.30 1.71
C ARG A 94 -6.19 8.71 2.92
N CYS A 95 -4.86 8.75 2.95
CA CYS A 95 -4.07 8.13 3.99
C CYS A 95 -3.90 9.10 5.17
N SER A 96 -4.30 8.67 6.37
CA SER A 96 -4.16 9.38 7.65
C SER A 96 -2.78 9.25 8.29
N ILE A 97 -1.86 8.45 7.72
CA ILE A 97 -0.47 8.33 8.21
C ILE A 97 0.30 9.62 7.87
N MET A 98 0.49 10.50 8.87
CA MET A 98 1.04 11.84 8.66
C MET A 98 2.56 11.83 8.42
N ASP A 99 3.30 10.94 9.06
CA ASP A 99 4.76 10.79 8.99
C ASP A 99 5.21 9.82 7.87
N CYS A 100 4.39 9.61 6.85
CA CYS A 100 4.67 8.69 5.75
C CYS A 100 5.78 9.22 4.84
N LYS A 101 7.00 8.67 4.95
CA LYS A 101 8.17 9.03 4.13
C LYS A 101 8.02 8.70 2.64
N GLU A 102 7.15 7.75 2.30
CA GLU A 102 6.89 7.30 0.93
C GLU A 102 5.71 8.04 0.27
N ARG A 103 5.16 9.05 0.96
CA ARG A 103 4.02 9.83 0.49
C ARG A 103 4.40 10.67 -0.72
N VAL A 104 3.68 10.48 -1.81
CA VAL A 104 3.88 11.23 -3.08
C VAL A 104 2.75 12.23 -3.37
N ALA A 105 1.70 12.26 -2.54
CA ALA A 105 0.62 13.23 -2.66
C ALA A 105 0.08 13.67 -1.29
N PRO A 106 -0.38 14.92 -1.15
CA PRO A 106 -0.94 15.42 0.10
C PRO A 106 -2.25 14.70 0.47
N PRO A 107 -2.58 14.55 1.77
CA PRO A 107 -3.77 13.85 2.27
C PRO A 107 -5.06 14.69 2.12
N LYS A 108 -5.34 15.18 0.91
CA LYS A 108 -6.44 16.13 0.64
C LYS A 108 -7.80 15.71 1.21
N VAL A 109 -8.11 14.41 1.21
CA VAL A 109 -9.40 13.91 1.73
C VAL A 109 -9.44 13.99 3.25
N ILE A 110 -8.32 13.74 3.93
CA ILE A 110 -8.21 13.89 5.39
C ILE A 110 -8.32 15.37 5.76
N ASP A 111 -7.58 16.24 5.06
CA ASP A 111 -7.61 17.69 5.31
C ASP A 111 -9.02 18.27 5.15
N ASN A 112 -9.73 17.86 4.09
CA ASN A 112 -11.10 18.30 3.85
C ASN A 112 -12.08 17.75 4.88
N ARG A 113 -11.88 16.51 5.36
CA ARG A 113 -12.70 15.94 6.44
C ARG A 113 -12.50 16.72 7.75
N GLU A 114 -11.26 17.04 8.10
CA GLU A 114 -10.97 17.83 9.30
C GLU A 114 -11.52 19.25 9.19
N LYS A 115 -11.43 19.90 8.03
CA LYS A 115 -12.06 21.21 7.79
C LYS A 115 -13.57 21.14 8.00
N ARG A 116 -14.23 20.13 7.44
CA ARG A 116 -15.68 19.94 7.58
C ARG A 116 -16.07 19.68 9.04
N ARG A 117 -15.32 18.83 9.74
CA ARG A 117 -15.53 18.54 11.17
C ARG A 117 -15.44 19.80 12.02
N LYS A 118 -14.47 20.68 11.75
CA LYS A 118 -14.34 21.97 12.46
C LYS A 118 -15.52 22.90 12.22
N ILE A 119 -16.04 22.95 10.98
CA ILE A 119 -17.23 23.74 10.64
C ILE A 119 -18.46 23.20 11.37
N GLU A 120 -18.68 21.87 11.33
CA GLU A 120 -19.80 21.21 12.01
C GLU A 120 -19.75 21.45 13.53
N GLN A 121 -18.57 21.38 14.14
CA GLN A 121 -18.39 21.67 15.57
C GLN A 121 -18.70 23.13 15.92
N ALA A 122 -18.26 24.09 15.10
CA ALA A 122 -18.56 25.50 15.33
C ALA A 122 -20.06 25.81 15.19
N LEU A 123 -20.73 25.16 14.23
CA LEU A 123 -22.19 25.29 14.08
C LEU A 123 -22.94 24.71 15.28
N GLN A 124 -22.51 23.54 15.79
CA GLN A 124 -23.14 22.92 16.95
C GLN A 124 -23.04 23.81 18.20
N GLN A 125 -21.88 24.43 18.43
CA GLN A 125 -21.68 25.35 19.56
C GLN A 125 -22.65 26.54 19.51
N LEU A 126 -22.87 27.11 18.32
CA LEU A 126 -23.82 28.22 18.16
C LEU A 126 -25.28 27.83 18.39
N VAL A 127 -25.63 26.56 18.13
CA VAL A 127 -26.98 26.02 18.36
C VAL A 127 -27.19 25.67 19.83
N ASP A 128 -26.17 25.16 20.51
CA ASP A 128 -26.23 24.78 21.93
C ASP A 128 -26.18 26.00 22.89
N GLU A 129 -25.74 27.17 22.40
CA GLU A 129 -25.71 28.43 23.14
C GLU A 129 -27.03 29.25 23.05
N GLN A 130 -28.08 28.71 22.41
CA GLN A 130 -29.44 29.27 22.34
C GLN A 130 -30.42 28.57 23.28
#